data_AF-A0A645B641-F1
#
_entry.id   AF-A0A645B641-F1
#
_cell.length_a   1.000
_cell.length_b   1.000
_cell.length_c   1.000
_cell.angle_alpha   90.00
_cell.angle_beta   90.00
_cell.angle_gamma   90.00
#
_symmetry.space_group_name_H-M   'P 1'
#
loop_
_entity.id
_entity.type
_entity.pdbx_description
1 polymer ?
#
loop_
_entity_poly.entity_id
_entity_poly.type
_entity_poly.pdbx_seq_one_letter_code
_entity_poly.pdbx_strand_id
1 'polypeptide(L)'
;MAAAEVKAPYHVGISVSSDTFWPGQERYDSFTGYVTRALQGSLQEWQALGASNYEMETATLFVVAQSMGLDAGSICGVVAQRTQDEHVASPDIYQLASERFILVVKRALFNMTKEGK
;
A
#
# COMPACT_ATOMS: atom_id res chain seq x y z
N MET A 1 -7.84 16.82 -0.83
CA MET A 1 -7.41 15.43 -0.52
C MET A 1 -7.10 15.36 0.97
N ALA A 2 -7.66 14.38 1.69
CA ALA A 2 -7.59 14.30 3.16
C ALA A 2 -6.16 14.41 3.73
N ALA A 3 -5.17 13.81 3.06
CA ALA A 3 -3.77 13.89 3.46
C ALA A 3 -3.20 15.32 3.46
N ALA A 4 -3.53 16.12 2.44
CA ALA A 4 -3.10 17.52 2.34
C ALA A 4 -3.72 18.37 3.46
N GLU A 5 -4.99 18.13 3.81
CA GLU A 5 -5.69 18.88 4.88
C GLU A 5 -5.07 18.64 6.26
N VAL A 6 -4.63 17.40 6.53
CA VAL A 6 -3.94 17.06 7.79
C VAL A 6 -2.43 17.29 7.73
N LYS A 7 -1.91 17.85 6.62
CA LYS A 7 -0.48 18.13 6.38
C LYS A 7 0.41 16.87 6.50
N ALA A 8 -0.12 15.70 6.17
CA ALA A 8 0.66 14.47 6.08
C ALA A 8 1.36 14.41 4.71
N PRO A 9 2.66 14.05 4.63
CA PRO A 9 3.31 13.79 3.34
C PRO A 9 2.65 12.59 2.67
N TYR A 10 2.44 12.65 1.35
CA TYR A 10 1.73 11.61 0.62
C TYR A 10 2.20 11.47 -0.82
N HIS A 11 1.95 10.30 -1.40
CA HIS A 11 2.05 9.99 -2.82
C HIS A 11 0.71 9.40 -3.29
N VAL A 12 0.42 9.56 -4.58
CA VAL A 12 -0.74 8.94 -5.23
C VAL A 12 -0.21 8.23 -6.47
N GLY A 13 -0.60 6.98 -6.67
CA GLY A 13 -0.05 6.16 -7.73
C GLY A 13 -0.66 4.76 -7.77
N ILE A 14 0.06 3.86 -8.43
CA ILE A 14 -0.33 2.46 -8.62
C ILE A 14 0.27 1.62 -7.49
N SER A 15 -0.56 0.82 -6.82
CA SER A 15 -0.13 -0.20 -5.86
C SER A 15 -0.07 -1.57 -6.54
N VAL A 16 0.94 -2.37 -6.21
CA VAL A 16 1.00 -3.79 -6.57
C VAL A 16 0.32 -4.61 -5.47
N SER A 17 -0.82 -5.21 -5.78
CA SER A 17 -1.54 -6.10 -4.88
C SER A 17 -1.11 -7.53 -5.09
N SER A 18 -0.66 -8.21 -4.04
CA SER A 18 -0.11 -9.57 -4.14
C SER A 18 -0.72 -10.50 -3.10
N ASP A 19 -1.06 -11.72 -3.51
CA ASP A 19 -1.67 -12.73 -2.62
C ASP A 19 -0.70 -13.28 -1.55
N THR A 20 0.61 -13.03 -1.69
CA THR A 20 1.60 -13.54 -0.72
C THR A 20 2.63 -12.49 -0.33
N PHE A 21 3.02 -12.52 0.94
CA PHE A 21 4.03 -11.62 1.49
C PHE A 21 5.46 -11.92 1.00
N TRP A 22 5.79 -13.21 0.79
CA TRP A 22 7.14 -13.62 0.43
C TRP A 22 7.34 -13.67 -1.10
N PRO A 23 7.09 -14.79 -1.81
CA PRO A 23 7.45 -14.89 -3.22
C PRO A 23 6.70 -13.89 -4.10
N GLY A 24 5.45 -13.56 -3.76
CA GLY A 24 4.61 -12.59 -4.47
C GLY A 24 5.07 -11.13 -4.37
N GLN A 25 5.94 -10.79 -3.42
CA GLN A 25 6.59 -9.48 -3.33
C GLN A 25 8.10 -9.60 -3.57
N GLU A 26 8.50 -10.69 -4.23
CA GLU A 26 9.87 -11.00 -4.61
C GLU A 26 10.88 -10.93 -3.46
N ARG A 27 10.50 -11.47 -2.29
CA ARG A 27 11.38 -11.57 -1.14
C ARG A 27 12.13 -12.90 -1.11
N TYR A 28 13.46 -12.83 -0.93
CA TYR A 28 14.38 -13.97 -0.95
C TYR A 28 14.87 -14.39 0.45
N ASP A 29 14.55 -13.63 1.49
CA ASP A 29 14.83 -13.91 2.91
C ASP A 29 13.76 -14.82 3.56
N SER A 30 13.15 -15.70 2.76
CA SER A 30 12.20 -16.71 3.22
C SER A 30 12.89 -18.03 3.56
N PHE A 31 12.15 -18.98 4.16
CA PHE A 31 12.69 -20.28 4.58
C PHE A 31 13.47 -21.04 3.49
N THR A 32 12.99 -21.03 2.24
CA THR A 32 13.66 -21.71 1.12
C THR A 32 14.52 -20.78 0.27
N GLY A 33 14.38 -19.47 0.45
CA GLY A 33 14.96 -18.45 -0.43
C GLY A 33 14.54 -18.52 -1.90
N TYR A 34 13.49 -19.29 -2.23
CA TYR A 34 13.08 -19.52 -3.61
C TYR A 34 11.85 -18.69 -3.98
N VAL A 35 11.98 -17.89 -5.03
CA VAL A 35 10.88 -17.20 -5.73
C VAL A 35 10.59 -17.94 -7.03
N THR A 36 9.31 -18.13 -7.38
CA THR A 36 8.92 -18.83 -8.61
C THR A 36 9.39 -18.07 -9.85
N ARG A 37 9.72 -18.79 -10.92
CA ARG A 37 10.25 -18.19 -12.16
C ARG A 37 9.38 -17.04 -12.71
N ALA A 38 8.06 -17.12 -12.55
CA ALA A 38 7.14 -16.09 -13.03
C ALA A 38 7.22 -14.76 -12.27
N LEU A 39 7.84 -14.73 -11.09
CA LEU A 39 7.92 -13.56 -10.22
C LEU A 39 9.35 -12.99 -10.09
N GLN A 40 10.35 -13.72 -10.58
CA GLN A 40 11.74 -13.27 -10.59
C GLN A 40 11.90 -12.08 -11.55
N GLY A 41 12.42 -10.95 -11.04
CA GLY A 41 12.55 -9.68 -11.75
C GLY A 41 11.31 -8.78 -11.67
N SER A 42 10.21 -9.24 -11.10
CA SER A 42 8.95 -8.49 -11.07
C SER A 42 9.05 -7.17 -10.31
N LEU A 43 9.81 -7.11 -9.21
CA LEU A 43 10.01 -5.88 -8.44
C LEU A 43 10.60 -4.76 -9.32
N GLN A 44 11.61 -5.09 -10.13
CA GLN A 44 12.25 -4.13 -11.02
C GLN A 44 11.29 -3.68 -12.13
N GLU A 45 10.49 -4.60 -12.68
CA GLU A 45 9.47 -4.27 -13.68
C GLU A 45 8.42 -3.31 -13.12
N TRP A 46 7.89 -3.58 -11.91
CA TRP A 46 6.91 -2.71 -11.27
C TRP A 46 7.48 -1.33 -10.94
N GLN A 47 8.75 -1.25 -10.52
CA GLN A 47 9.44 0.02 -10.33
C GLN A 47 9.56 0.82 -11.64
N ALA A 48 9.90 0.16 -12.74
CA ALA A 48 9.98 0.80 -14.06
C ALA A 48 8.61 1.30 -14.56
N LEU A 49 7.52 0.63 -14.16
CA LEU A 49 6.15 1.06 -14.41
C LEU A 49 5.65 2.17 -13.47
N GLY A 50 6.46 2.58 -12.49
CA GLY A 50 6.13 3.64 -11.55
C GLY A 50 5.19 3.22 -10.42
N ALA A 51 5.08 1.91 -10.13
CA ALA A 51 4.34 1.44 -8.97
C ALA A 51 5.02 1.91 -7.66
N SER A 52 4.23 2.36 -6.70
CA SER A 52 4.73 3.02 -5.48
C SER A 52 4.97 2.08 -4.31
N ASN A 53 4.25 0.96 -4.25
CA ASN A 53 4.25 0.07 -3.08
C ASN A 53 3.69 -1.31 -3.42
N TYR A 54 3.91 -2.25 -2.50
CA TYR A 54 3.20 -3.53 -2.42
C TYR A 54 2.22 -3.52 -1.24
N GLU A 55 1.10 -4.22 -1.42
CA GLU A 55 0.10 -4.53 -0.39
C GLU A 55 -0.67 -5.81 -0.84
N MET A 56 -1.75 -6.22 -0.16
CA MET A 56 -2.33 -7.57 -0.39
C MET A 56 -3.85 -7.58 -0.55
N GLU A 57 -4.53 -6.44 -0.51
CA GLU A 57 -6.00 -6.39 -0.41
C GLU A 57 -6.66 -5.55 -1.50
N THR A 58 -5.96 -4.54 -2.02
CA THR A 58 -6.56 -3.46 -2.83
C THR A 58 -7.08 -3.95 -4.17
N ALA A 59 -6.40 -4.89 -4.85
CA ALA A 59 -6.90 -5.42 -6.13
C ALA A 59 -8.26 -6.08 -5.96
N THR A 60 -8.39 -6.97 -4.96
CA THR A 60 -9.65 -7.64 -4.64
C THR A 60 -10.73 -6.65 -4.22
N LEU A 61 -10.40 -5.72 -3.31
CA LEU A 61 -11.32 -4.70 -2.82
C LEU A 61 -11.91 -3.88 -3.99
N PHE A 62 -11.06 -3.40 -4.89
CA PHE A 62 -11.50 -2.53 -5.99
C PHE A 62 -12.30 -3.28 -7.04
N VAL A 63 -11.89 -4.50 -7.41
CA VAL A 63 -12.64 -5.32 -8.38
C VAL A 63 -14.03 -5.66 -7.83
N VAL A 64 -14.12 -6.12 -6.57
CA VAL A 64 -15.40 -6.46 -5.95
C VAL A 64 -16.30 -5.23 -5.83
N ALA A 65 -15.79 -4.12 -5.27
CA ALA A 65 -16.57 -2.90 -5.10
C ALA A 65 -17.09 -2.36 -6.44
N GLN A 66 -16.23 -2.28 -7.46
CA GLN A 66 -16.63 -1.82 -8.79
C GLN A 66 -17.68 -2.74 -9.42
N SER A 67 -17.53 -4.07 -9.30
CA SER A 67 -18.51 -5.03 -9.83
C SER A 67 -19.89 -4.93 -9.17
N MET A 68 -19.94 -4.39 -7.94
CA MET A 68 -21.16 -4.22 -7.15
C MET A 68 -21.69 -2.78 -7.16
N GLY A 69 -21.06 -1.85 -7.90
CA GLY A 69 -21.45 -0.44 -7.92
C GLY A 69 -21.23 0.29 -6.58
N LEU A 70 -20.20 -0.12 -5.82
CA LEU A 70 -19.83 0.47 -4.54
C LEU A 70 -18.59 1.36 -4.68
N ASP A 71 -18.53 2.44 -3.90
CA ASP A 71 -17.33 3.26 -3.79
C ASP A 71 -16.28 2.60 -2.88
N ALA A 72 -15.02 2.63 -3.30
CA ALA A 72 -13.89 2.11 -2.53
C ALA A 72 -12.66 3.02 -2.65
N GLY A 73 -11.79 2.99 -1.64
CA GLY A 73 -10.52 3.69 -1.62
C GLY A 73 -9.50 2.94 -0.78
N SER A 74 -8.22 3.14 -1.10
CA SER A 74 -7.09 2.54 -0.38
C SER A 74 -6.11 3.62 0.06
N ILE A 75 -5.69 3.54 1.31
CA ILE A 75 -4.69 4.42 1.92
C ILE A 75 -3.68 3.50 2.59
N CYS A 76 -2.39 3.67 2.29
CA CYS A 76 -1.33 2.82 2.86
C CYS A 76 -0.34 3.67 3.64
N GLY A 77 -0.06 3.27 4.88
CA GLY A 77 1.08 3.81 5.64
C GLY A 77 2.38 3.15 5.18
N VAL A 78 3.39 3.96 4.85
CA VAL A 78 4.70 3.43 4.44
C VAL A 78 5.52 3.10 5.69
N VAL A 79 5.78 1.80 5.90
CA VAL A 79 6.50 1.28 7.07
C VAL A 79 7.79 0.54 6.71
N ALA A 80 8.12 0.41 5.43
CA ALA A 80 9.36 -0.18 4.95
C ALA A 80 9.71 0.41 3.57
N GLN A 81 11.01 0.46 3.24
CA GLN A 81 11.49 0.93 1.94
C GLN A 81 12.41 -0.13 1.30
N ARG A 82 11.83 -0.94 0.41
CA ARG A 82 12.46 -2.08 -0.27
C ARG A 82 13.67 -1.74 -1.13
N THR A 83 13.86 -0.47 -1.51
CA THR A 83 15.07 -0.04 -2.24
C THR A 83 16.28 0.13 -1.33
N GLN A 84 16.09 0.09 -0.01
CA GLN A 84 17.16 0.22 0.97
C GLN A 84 17.36 -1.09 1.73
N ASP A 85 16.27 -1.67 2.25
CA ASP A 85 16.31 -2.87 3.10
C ASP A 85 14.93 -3.57 3.14
N GLU A 86 14.90 -4.83 3.56
CA GLU A 86 13.70 -5.63 3.84
C GLU A 86 13.10 -5.34 5.22
N HIS A 87 13.89 -4.78 6.14
CA HIS A 87 13.44 -4.51 7.50
C HIS A 87 12.33 -3.45 7.55
N VAL A 88 11.40 -3.68 8.47
CA VAL A 88 10.41 -2.68 8.86
C VAL A 88 11.13 -1.50 9.53
N ALA A 89 10.60 -0.31 9.32
CA ALA A 89 11.10 0.91 9.96
C ALA A 89 11.12 0.78 11.49
N SER A 90 11.93 1.63 12.13
CA SER A 90 12.04 1.64 13.59
C SER A 90 10.66 1.83 14.26
N PRO A 91 10.49 1.38 15.52
CA PRO A 91 9.23 1.51 16.25
C PRO A 91 8.66 2.93 16.23
N ASP A 92 9.51 3.95 16.35
CA ASP A 92 9.10 5.36 16.33
C ASP A 92 8.53 5.79 14.97
N ILE A 93 9.16 5.35 13.88
CA ILE A 93 8.68 5.66 12.52
C ILE A 93 7.38 4.90 12.22
N TYR A 94 7.30 3.65 12.66
CA TYR A 94 6.07 2.86 12.53
C TYR A 94 4.91 3.51 13.27
N GLN A 95 5.14 3.95 14.51
CA GLN A 95 4.14 4.65 15.32
C GLN A 95 3.70 5.96 14.64
N LEU A 96 4.65 6.77 14.16
CA LEU A 96 4.35 8.00 13.43
C LEU A 96 3.54 7.74 12.14
N ALA A 97 3.88 6.69 11.39
CA ALA A 97 3.15 6.30 10.19
C ALA A 97 1.70 5.89 10.54
N SER A 98 1.52 5.13 11.61
CA SER A 98 0.20 4.71 12.12
C SER A 98 -0.66 5.91 12.54
N GLU A 99 -0.10 6.85 13.30
CA GLU A 99 -0.80 8.07 13.73
C GLU A 99 -1.25 8.92 12.55
N ARG A 100 -0.36 9.13 11.56
CA ARG A 100 -0.68 9.84 10.33
C ARG A 100 -1.77 9.11 9.54
N PHE A 101 -1.65 7.80 9.38
CA PHE A 101 -2.65 6.98 8.70
C PHE A 101 -4.04 7.16 9.32
N ILE A 102 -4.16 7.06 10.65
CA ILE A 102 -5.42 7.24 11.38
C ILE A 102 -6.00 8.65 11.14
N LEU A 103 -5.18 9.69 11.17
CA LEU A 103 -5.63 11.07 10.92
C LEU A 103 -6.17 11.25 9.49
N VAL A 104 -5.46 10.70 8.50
CA VAL A 104 -5.86 10.78 7.09
C VAL A 104 -7.16 10.02 6.86
N VAL A 105 -7.29 8.81 7.39
CA VAL A 105 -8.52 7.99 7.26
C VAL A 105 -9.71 8.68 7.91
N LYS A 106 -9.57 9.17 9.15
CA LYS A 106 -10.63 9.93 9.83
C LYS A 106 -11.08 11.13 9.02
N ARG A 107 -10.13 11.87 8.43
CA ARG A 107 -10.43 13.02 7.59
C ARG A 107 -11.14 12.61 6.28
N ALA A 108 -10.68 11.55 5.63
CA ALA A 108 -11.32 11.05 4.40
C ALA A 108 -12.78 10.66 4.65
N LEU A 109 -13.05 9.91 5.72
CA LEU A 109 -14.41 9.51 6.11
C LEU A 109 -15.30 10.72 6.45
N PHE A 110 -14.75 11.72 7.14
CA PHE A 110 -15.47 12.97 7.42
C PHE A 110 -15.87 13.70 6.13
N ASN A 111 -14.98 13.75 5.13
CA ASN A 111 -15.28 14.40 3.85
C ASN A 111 -16.38 13.63 3.10
N MET A 112 -16.28 12.29 3.02
CA MET A 112 -17.29 11.45 2.35
C MET A 112 -18.68 11.57 2.98
N THR A 113 -18.76 11.60 4.32
CA THR A 113 -20.04 11.73 5.03
C THR A 113 -20.67 13.12 4.94
N LYS A 114 -19.87 14.16 4.65
CA LYS A 114 -20.38 15.50 4.38
C LYS A 114 -20.88 15.67 2.94
N GLU A 115 -20.20 15.05 1.97
CA GLU A 115 -20.57 15.09 0.55
C GLU A 115 -21.81 14.25 0.24
N GLY A 116 -22.11 13.23 1.07
CA GLY A 116 -23.35 12.44 1.00
C GLY A 116 -24.61 13.09 1.62
N LYS A 117 -24.55 14.38 2.00
CA LYS A 117 -25.70 15.21 2.39
C LYS A 117 -25.88 16.34 1.39
#